data_AF-A0A4R3MQS7-F1
#
_entry.id   AF-A0A4R3MQS7-F1
#
_cell.length_a   1.000
_cell.length_b   1.000
_cell.length_c   1.000
_cell.angle_alpha   90.00
_cell.angle_beta   90.00
_cell.angle_gamma   90.00
#
_symmetry.space_group_name_H-M   'P 1'
#
loop_
_entity.id
_entity.type
_entity.pdbx_description
1 polymer ?
#
loop_
_entity_poly.entity_id
_entity_poly.type
_entity_poly.pdbx_seq_one_letter_code
_entity_poly.pdbx_strand_id
1 'polypeptide(L)'
;MSKTSKELDDNSPTKNDTKDAKVIAQLVKDGRYSVPNLLNGVYAELREGVKIRDQLTKQLAIIDGRIQNLIQRYFPEFFDVFKNWNGKAARCTLKKWFLPSEIQTLTPEEMLLTWKQDVKRGVGIKRAEELVKQAKKSAGLRVGTTFARKELEVLMEQYDLYNKQLKELDTELEAVVETIPGAQQMMGIDGLGAVTVALFFAEVGDLSKYSHPQQLVNLAGLSLREHSSGKYKGKTRITKRGRSRLRKSLYLAIRPLVAHNPAFKALHHYYTKRPERPLKKQQSLIALCCKLLRVLYAIGKKSCEFDGSKLLESLPKESLQVA
;
A
#
# COMPACT_ATOMS: atom_id res chain seq x y z
N MET A 1 2.09 -2.89 26.99
CA MET A 1 2.06 -3.48 28.34
C MET A 1 1.94 -4.99 28.19
N SER A 2 2.65 -5.78 29.00
CA SER A 2 2.30 -7.19 29.14
C SER A 2 0.98 -7.26 29.91
N LYS A 3 0.14 -8.26 29.64
CA LYS A 3 -1.13 -8.47 30.36
C LYS A 3 -0.93 -8.54 31.89
N THR A 4 0.26 -8.94 32.32
CA THR A 4 0.66 -9.15 33.72
C THR A 4 0.87 -7.89 34.57
N SER A 5 1.02 -6.69 33.98
CA SER A 5 1.22 -5.48 34.82
C SER A 5 -0.08 -5.03 35.52
N LYS A 6 -1.24 -5.44 34.99
CA LYS A 6 -2.56 -5.06 35.51
C LYS A 6 -3.00 -5.92 36.70
N GLU A 7 -2.45 -7.12 36.81
CA GLU A 7 -2.77 -8.11 37.84
C GLU A 7 -2.04 -7.84 39.17
N LEU A 8 -1.05 -6.94 39.18
CA LEU A 8 -0.29 -6.58 40.39
C LEU A 8 -1.12 -5.80 41.42
N ASP A 9 -2.19 -5.13 40.98
CA ASP A 9 -3.00 -4.24 41.82
C ASP A 9 -4.19 -4.95 42.49
N ASP A 10 -4.73 -6.00 41.89
CA ASP A 10 -5.93 -6.69 42.39
C ASP A 10 -5.99 -8.20 42.13
N ASN A 11 -4.91 -8.78 41.57
CA ASN A 11 -4.79 -10.20 41.25
C ASN A 11 -5.94 -10.77 40.40
N SER A 12 -6.64 -9.93 39.62
CA SER A 12 -7.80 -10.32 38.83
C SER A 12 -7.65 -9.96 37.34
N PRO A 13 -7.86 -10.92 36.41
CA PRO A 13 -7.68 -10.70 34.97
C PRO A 13 -8.83 -9.90 34.32
N THR A 14 -9.83 -9.46 35.10
CA THR A 14 -10.97 -8.69 34.58
C THR A 14 -10.52 -7.34 34.07
N LYS A 15 -10.91 -7.05 32.83
CA LYS A 15 -10.71 -5.76 32.17
C LYS A 15 -11.94 -4.88 32.44
N ASN A 16 -11.76 -3.79 33.17
CA ASN A 16 -12.79 -2.78 33.38
C ASN A 16 -12.20 -1.37 33.21
N ASP A 17 -13.04 -0.38 32.90
CA ASP A 17 -12.60 0.98 32.58
C ASP A 17 -11.96 1.69 33.78
N THR A 18 -12.39 1.37 35.00
CA THR A 18 -11.84 1.91 36.24
C THR A 18 -10.37 1.51 36.45
N LYS A 19 -10.03 0.23 36.20
CA LYS A 19 -8.64 -0.26 36.24
C LYS A 19 -7.80 0.36 35.14
N ASP A 20 -8.34 0.46 33.93
CA ASP A 20 -7.63 1.08 32.80
C ASP A 20 -7.34 2.57 33.09
N ALA A 21 -8.29 3.30 33.68
CA ALA A 21 -8.10 4.68 34.11
C ALA A 21 -7.05 4.82 35.23
N LYS A 22 -7.07 3.95 36.25
CA LYS A 22 -6.08 3.93 37.34
C LYS A 22 -4.66 3.68 36.82
N VAL A 23 -4.49 2.71 35.91
CA VAL A 23 -3.20 2.42 35.27
C VAL A 23 -2.72 3.62 34.44
N ILE A 24 -3.61 4.29 33.70
CA ILE A 24 -3.26 5.51 32.96
C ILE A 24 -2.82 6.61 33.93
N ALA A 25 -3.56 6.84 35.01
CA ALA A 25 -3.24 7.85 36.02
C ALA A 25 -1.88 7.58 36.68
N GLN A 26 -1.57 6.31 37.00
CA GLN A 26 -0.28 5.92 37.55
C GLN A 26 0.86 6.15 36.55
N LEU A 27 0.65 5.84 35.27
CA LEU A 27 1.64 6.11 34.22
C LEU A 27 1.88 7.61 34.03
N VAL A 28 0.84 8.44 34.15
CA VAL A 28 0.99 9.91 34.11
C VAL A 28 1.77 10.39 35.34
N LYS A 29 1.40 9.93 36.53
CA LYS A 29 2.09 10.22 37.80
C LYS A 29 3.57 9.83 37.76
N ASP A 30 3.88 8.65 37.21
CA ASP A 30 5.25 8.12 37.11
C ASP A 30 6.05 8.76 35.96
N GLY A 31 5.47 9.69 35.19
CA GLY A 31 6.10 10.28 34.01
C GLY A 31 6.28 9.31 32.83
N ARG A 32 5.64 8.13 32.88
CA ARG A 32 5.74 7.04 31.89
C ARG A 32 4.72 7.18 30.77
N TYR A 33 4.60 8.39 30.23
CA TYR A 33 3.74 8.70 29.09
C TYR A 33 4.58 9.18 27.91
N SER A 34 4.04 9.01 26.70
CA SER A 34 4.64 9.59 25.50
C SER A 34 3.89 10.86 25.17
N VAL A 35 4.60 11.98 25.04
CA VAL A 35 4.01 13.20 24.47
C VAL A 35 3.73 12.92 22.99
N PRO A 36 2.52 13.20 22.47
CA PRO A 36 2.23 13.07 21.06
C PRO A 36 3.16 13.97 20.24
N ASN A 37 3.83 13.43 19.22
CA ASN A 37 4.55 14.25 18.26
C ASN A 37 3.55 14.94 17.32
N LEU A 38 3.16 16.16 17.72
CA LEU A 38 2.43 17.10 16.89
C LEU A 38 3.39 17.64 15.83
N LEU A 39 3.05 17.36 14.57
CA LEU A 39 3.79 17.96 13.45
C LEU A 39 3.36 19.41 13.32
N ASN A 40 4.28 20.24 12.84
CA ASN A 40 4.06 21.66 12.62
C ASN A 40 4.38 22.00 11.16
N GLY A 41 3.78 23.08 10.66
CA GLY A 41 4.02 23.59 9.31
C GLY A 41 3.75 22.55 8.22
N VAL A 42 4.63 22.51 7.22
CA VAL A 42 4.54 21.66 6.03
C VAL A 42 4.32 20.17 6.38
N TYR A 43 4.93 19.66 7.45
CA TYR A 43 4.77 18.26 7.85
C TYR A 43 3.37 17.95 8.41
N ALA A 44 2.72 18.93 9.05
CA ALA A 44 1.33 18.78 9.52
C ALA A 44 0.36 18.73 8.34
N GLU A 45 0.54 19.63 7.37
CA GLU A 45 -0.22 19.67 6.12
C GLU A 45 -0.11 18.35 5.35
N LEU A 46 1.12 17.82 5.19
CA LEU A 46 1.32 16.50 4.57
C LEU A 46 0.59 15.39 5.31
N ARG A 47 0.52 15.44 6.64
CA ARG A 47 -0.19 14.42 7.42
C ARG A 47 -1.69 14.45 7.18
N GLU A 48 -2.30 15.63 7.11
CA GLU A 48 -3.72 15.75 6.80
C GLU A 48 -4.00 15.38 5.33
N GLY A 49 -3.17 15.81 4.38
CA GLY A 49 -3.30 15.41 2.97
C GLY A 49 -3.18 13.90 2.77
N VAL A 50 -2.19 13.25 3.39
CA VAL A 50 -2.04 11.78 3.34
C VAL A 50 -3.22 11.05 3.99
N LYS A 51 -3.85 11.63 5.01
CA LYS A 51 -5.06 11.07 5.62
C LYS A 51 -6.26 11.12 4.67
N ILE A 52 -6.45 12.22 3.93
CA ILE A 52 -7.47 12.34 2.88
C ILE A 52 -7.20 11.29 1.78
N ARG A 53 -5.93 11.17 1.34
CA ARG A 53 -5.51 10.18 0.34
C ARG A 53 -5.82 8.75 0.77
N ASP A 54 -5.54 8.41 2.03
CA ASP A 54 -5.87 7.13 2.66
C ASP A 54 -7.38 6.85 2.61
N GLN A 55 -8.22 7.86 2.82
CA GLN A 55 -9.68 7.74 2.75
C GLN A 55 -10.14 7.51 1.30
N LEU A 56 -9.69 8.32 0.34
CA LEU A 56 -10.01 8.16 -1.08
C LEU A 56 -9.60 6.78 -1.61
N THR A 57 -8.40 6.32 -1.26
CA THR A 57 -7.91 4.99 -1.66
C THR A 57 -8.80 3.87 -1.10
N LYS A 58 -9.29 4.01 0.15
CA LYS A 58 -10.24 3.06 0.73
C LYS A 58 -11.59 3.07 0.02
N GLN A 59 -12.11 4.26 -0.31
CA GLN A 59 -13.38 4.38 -1.02
C GLN A 59 -13.30 3.75 -2.42
N LEU A 60 -12.20 3.99 -3.15
CA LEU A 60 -11.95 3.34 -4.44
C LEU A 60 -11.92 1.81 -4.31
N ALA A 61 -11.26 1.26 -3.28
CA ALA A 61 -11.22 -0.18 -3.06
C ALA A 61 -12.61 -0.77 -2.73
N ILE A 62 -13.44 -0.03 -1.97
CA ILE A 62 -14.82 -0.44 -1.66
C ILE A 62 -15.65 -0.45 -2.95
N ILE A 63 -15.60 0.60 -3.76
CA ILE A 63 -16.36 0.69 -5.01
C ILE A 63 -15.91 -0.35 -6.01
N ASP A 64 -14.60 -0.56 -6.15
CA ASP A 64 -14.03 -1.61 -6.99
C ASP A 64 -14.62 -2.99 -6.63
N GLY A 65 -14.68 -3.32 -5.33
CA GLY A 65 -15.32 -4.54 -4.85
C GLY A 65 -16.82 -4.61 -5.14
N ARG A 66 -17.55 -3.48 -5.02
CA ARG A 66 -18.98 -3.41 -5.34
C ARG A 66 -19.25 -3.64 -6.84
N ILE A 67 -18.45 -3.02 -7.71
CA ILE A 67 -18.55 -3.23 -9.17
C ILE A 67 -18.24 -4.68 -9.51
N GLN A 68 -17.16 -5.25 -8.96
CA GLN A 68 -16.83 -6.66 -9.18
C GLN A 68 -17.96 -7.60 -8.73
N ASN A 69 -18.56 -7.34 -7.56
CA ASN A 69 -19.69 -8.12 -7.07
C ASN A 69 -20.91 -8.01 -8.00
N LEU A 70 -21.22 -6.80 -8.46
CA LEU A 70 -22.33 -6.56 -9.38
C LEU A 70 -22.13 -7.31 -10.70
N ILE A 71 -20.92 -7.26 -11.27
CA ILE A 71 -20.55 -8.04 -12.46
C ILE A 71 -20.70 -9.54 -12.19
N GLN A 72 -20.19 -10.06 -11.07
CA GLN A 72 -20.31 -11.49 -10.75
C GLN A 72 -21.76 -11.97 -10.61
N ARG A 73 -22.67 -11.11 -10.17
CA ARG A 73 -24.10 -11.43 -10.03
C ARG A 73 -24.83 -11.48 -11.38
N TYR A 74 -24.52 -10.57 -12.28
CA TYR A 74 -25.27 -10.39 -13.54
C TYR A 74 -24.57 -10.94 -14.78
N PHE A 75 -23.25 -11.06 -14.75
CA PHE A 75 -22.43 -11.62 -15.83
C PHE A 75 -21.10 -12.18 -15.29
N PRO A 76 -21.11 -13.31 -14.56
CA PRO A 76 -19.90 -13.87 -13.94
C PRO A 76 -18.79 -14.22 -14.95
N GLU A 77 -19.17 -14.68 -16.15
CA GLU A 77 -18.25 -15.06 -17.23
C GLU A 77 -17.56 -13.84 -17.88
N PHE A 78 -17.93 -12.61 -17.51
CA PHE A 78 -17.25 -11.40 -17.95
C PHE A 78 -15.76 -11.42 -17.65
N PHE A 79 -15.37 -11.95 -16.48
CA PHE A 79 -13.97 -11.99 -16.05
C PHE A 79 -13.12 -13.03 -16.79
N ASP A 80 -13.75 -13.99 -17.48
CA ASP A 80 -13.05 -14.94 -18.35
C ASP A 80 -12.53 -14.23 -19.62
N VAL A 81 -13.25 -13.20 -20.07
CA VAL A 81 -12.89 -12.36 -21.22
C VAL A 81 -11.99 -11.20 -20.82
N PHE A 82 -12.34 -10.53 -19.72
CA PHE A 82 -11.66 -9.35 -19.21
C PHE A 82 -11.12 -9.59 -17.80
N LYS A 83 -9.80 -9.75 -17.67
CA LYS A 83 -9.14 -9.90 -16.35
C LYS A 83 -9.39 -8.73 -15.38
N ASN A 84 -9.73 -7.55 -15.90
CA ASN A 84 -9.99 -6.35 -15.09
C ASN A 84 -11.13 -5.53 -15.73
N TRP A 85 -12.15 -5.22 -14.93
CA TRP A 85 -13.29 -4.41 -15.35
C TRP A 85 -12.92 -2.95 -15.69
N ASN A 86 -11.85 -2.42 -15.07
CA ASN A 86 -11.41 -1.04 -15.24
C ASN A 86 -10.56 -0.80 -16.51
N GLY A 87 -10.34 -1.84 -17.34
CA GLY A 87 -9.69 -1.69 -18.63
C GLY A 87 -10.55 -0.88 -19.62
N LYS A 88 -9.96 -0.15 -20.57
CA LYS A 88 -10.72 0.73 -21.49
C LYS A 88 -11.85 0.00 -22.24
N ALA A 89 -11.55 -1.16 -22.82
CA ALA A 89 -12.54 -1.98 -23.53
C ALA A 89 -13.59 -2.60 -22.58
N ALA A 90 -13.17 -3.04 -21.39
CA ALA A 90 -14.05 -3.59 -20.38
C ALA A 90 -15.05 -2.53 -19.89
N ARG A 91 -14.59 -1.32 -19.59
CA ARG A 91 -15.44 -0.18 -19.21
C ARG A 91 -16.38 0.25 -20.33
N CYS A 92 -15.91 0.31 -21.57
CA CYS A 92 -16.76 0.62 -22.73
C CYS A 92 -17.88 -0.42 -22.85
N THR A 93 -17.53 -1.71 -22.72
CA THR A 93 -18.50 -2.82 -22.71
C THR A 93 -19.52 -2.64 -21.58
N LEU A 94 -19.07 -2.48 -20.34
CA LEU A 94 -19.95 -2.34 -19.18
C LEU A 94 -20.88 -1.12 -19.27
N LYS A 95 -20.43 -0.01 -19.88
CA LYS A 95 -21.25 1.18 -20.10
C LYS A 95 -22.32 1.00 -21.18
N LYS A 96 -22.07 0.18 -22.19
CA LYS A 96 -22.98 0.00 -23.34
C LYS A 96 -23.84 -1.25 -23.21
N TRP A 97 -23.25 -2.35 -22.77
CA TRP A 97 -23.83 -3.69 -22.70
C TRP A 97 -23.38 -4.36 -21.41
N PHE A 98 -24.08 -4.06 -20.32
CA PHE A 98 -23.79 -4.65 -19.02
C PHE A 98 -24.31 -6.09 -18.92
N LEU A 99 -25.48 -6.35 -19.51
CA LEU A 99 -26.18 -7.63 -19.33
C LEU A 99 -25.85 -8.61 -20.46
N PRO A 100 -25.78 -9.92 -20.18
CA PRO A 100 -25.57 -10.94 -21.22
C PRO A 100 -26.61 -10.87 -22.34
N SER A 101 -27.88 -10.60 -22.01
CA SER A 101 -28.99 -10.52 -22.97
C SER A 101 -28.79 -9.44 -24.04
N GLU A 102 -28.09 -8.35 -23.71
CA GLU A 102 -27.79 -7.25 -24.64
C GLU A 102 -26.64 -7.59 -25.58
N ILE A 103 -25.74 -8.46 -25.13
CA ILE A 103 -24.56 -8.89 -25.89
C ILE A 103 -24.95 -9.99 -26.86
N GLN A 104 -25.90 -10.86 -26.49
CA GLN A 104 -26.34 -11.98 -27.35
C GLN A 104 -26.96 -11.51 -28.68
N THR A 105 -27.54 -10.32 -28.72
CA THR A 105 -28.19 -9.76 -29.91
C THR A 105 -27.23 -9.03 -30.84
N LEU A 106 -25.97 -8.82 -30.42
CA LEU A 106 -24.98 -8.06 -31.18
C LEU A 106 -24.08 -8.98 -32.00
N THR A 107 -23.63 -8.45 -33.14
CA THR A 107 -22.56 -9.08 -33.89
C THR A 107 -21.19 -8.70 -33.33
N PRO A 108 -20.18 -9.60 -33.36
CA PRO A 108 -18.81 -9.28 -32.95
C PRO A 108 -18.21 -8.07 -33.69
N GLU A 109 -18.66 -7.81 -34.92
CA GLU A 109 -18.21 -6.69 -35.75
C GLU A 109 -18.74 -5.34 -35.26
N GLU A 110 -20.03 -5.24 -34.92
CA GLU A 110 -20.64 -4.04 -34.32
C GLU A 110 -20.00 -3.69 -32.98
N MET A 111 -19.70 -4.70 -32.16
CA MET A 111 -19.00 -4.52 -30.90
C MET A 111 -17.60 -3.94 -31.10
N LEU A 112 -16.88 -4.47 -32.09
CA LEU A 112 -15.53 -4.03 -32.42
C LEU A 112 -15.51 -2.61 -32.99
N LEU A 113 -16.52 -2.23 -33.79
CA LEU A 113 -16.68 -0.86 -34.27
C LEU A 113 -16.85 0.12 -33.11
N THR A 114 -17.72 -0.21 -32.15
CA THR A 114 -17.96 0.62 -30.95
C THR A 114 -16.70 0.72 -30.10
N TRP A 115 -16.00 -0.41 -29.87
CA TRP A 115 -14.74 -0.39 -29.13
C TRP A 115 -13.66 0.45 -29.80
N LYS A 116 -13.59 0.49 -31.13
CA LYS A 116 -12.61 1.30 -31.86
C LYS A 116 -12.84 2.81 -31.72
N GLN A 117 -14.06 3.26 -31.41
CA GLN A 117 -14.33 4.68 -31.13
C GLN A 117 -13.62 5.13 -29.85
N ASP A 118 -13.66 4.31 -28.80
CA ASP A 118 -13.10 4.64 -27.48
C ASP A 118 -11.68 4.08 -27.24
N VAL A 119 -11.28 3.04 -27.97
CA VAL A 119 -10.06 2.26 -27.72
C VAL A 119 -9.22 2.11 -28.99
N LYS A 120 -8.18 2.93 -29.10
CA LYS A 120 -7.30 2.99 -30.29
C LYS A 120 -6.38 1.77 -30.48
N ARG A 121 -6.10 0.96 -29.45
CA ARG A 121 -5.17 -0.19 -29.50
C ARG A 121 -5.62 -1.32 -28.57
N GLY A 122 -5.40 -2.59 -28.97
CA GLY A 122 -5.47 -3.76 -28.07
C GLY A 122 -6.78 -4.52 -28.04
N VAL A 123 -7.70 -4.23 -28.96
CA VAL A 123 -9.01 -4.88 -29.03
C VAL A 123 -9.13 -5.62 -30.36
N GLY A 124 -9.19 -6.95 -30.29
CA GLY A 124 -9.26 -7.83 -31.46
C GLY A 124 -10.61 -8.55 -31.55
N ILE A 125 -10.97 -8.96 -32.77
CA ILE A 125 -12.26 -9.59 -33.07
C ILE A 125 -12.48 -10.87 -32.25
N LYS A 126 -11.42 -11.65 -32.01
CA LYS A 126 -11.42 -12.85 -31.15
C LYS A 126 -11.98 -12.60 -29.76
N ARG A 127 -11.75 -11.40 -29.20
CA ARG A 127 -12.26 -11.05 -27.87
C ARG A 127 -13.76 -10.72 -27.91
N ALA A 128 -14.24 -10.09 -28.99
CA ALA A 128 -15.66 -9.86 -29.19
C ALA A 128 -16.40 -11.19 -29.41
N GLU A 129 -15.83 -12.09 -30.22
CA GLU A 129 -16.37 -13.45 -30.44
C GLU A 129 -16.49 -14.23 -29.13
N GLU A 130 -15.43 -14.23 -28.31
CA GLU A 130 -15.45 -14.92 -27.01
C GLU A 130 -16.48 -14.28 -26.07
N LEU A 131 -16.62 -12.95 -26.06
CA LEU A 131 -17.61 -12.26 -25.24
C LEU A 131 -19.05 -12.63 -25.62
N VAL A 132 -19.38 -12.64 -26.91
CA VAL A 132 -20.71 -13.06 -27.40
C VAL A 132 -20.97 -14.53 -27.07
N LYS A 133 -19.96 -15.39 -27.22
CA LYS A 133 -20.04 -16.81 -26.86
C LYS A 133 -20.30 -17.01 -25.37
N GLN A 134 -19.62 -16.26 -24.49
CA GLN A 134 -19.84 -16.32 -23.04
C GLN A 134 -21.21 -15.75 -22.66
N ALA A 135 -21.64 -14.65 -23.28
CA ALA A 135 -22.94 -14.06 -23.05
C ALA A 135 -24.10 -15.03 -23.35
N LYS A 136 -23.97 -15.86 -24.40
CA LYS A 136 -24.96 -16.92 -24.73
C LYS A 136 -25.06 -18.02 -23.68
N LYS A 137 -23.97 -18.30 -22.95
CA LYS A 137 -23.91 -19.35 -21.93
C LYS A 137 -24.07 -18.85 -20.50
N SER A 138 -24.27 -17.54 -20.33
CA SER A 138 -24.18 -16.92 -19.02
C SER A 138 -25.24 -17.40 -18.04
N ALA A 139 -24.80 -17.73 -16.84
CA ALA A 139 -25.64 -18.06 -15.68
C ALA A 139 -26.04 -16.84 -14.84
N GLY A 140 -25.80 -15.62 -15.33
CA GLY A 140 -26.07 -14.38 -14.62
C GLY A 140 -27.56 -14.14 -14.32
N LEU A 141 -27.82 -13.33 -13.29
CA LEU A 141 -29.17 -12.93 -12.90
C LEU A 141 -29.90 -12.20 -14.03
N ARG A 142 -31.16 -12.58 -14.27
CA ARG A 142 -32.05 -11.98 -15.29
C ARG A 142 -33.12 -11.07 -14.70
N VAL A 143 -33.15 -10.92 -13.37
CA VAL A 143 -34.14 -10.14 -12.61
C VAL A 143 -33.52 -8.88 -12.02
N GLY A 144 -34.33 -7.82 -11.90
CA GLY A 144 -33.86 -6.52 -11.37
C GLY A 144 -32.82 -5.83 -12.26
N THR A 145 -32.78 -6.17 -13.56
CA THR A 145 -31.78 -5.73 -14.53
C THR A 145 -31.74 -4.21 -14.73
N THR A 146 -32.89 -3.55 -14.69
CA THR A 146 -32.99 -2.09 -14.85
C THR A 146 -32.23 -1.34 -13.76
N PHE A 147 -32.48 -1.67 -12.48
CA PHE A 147 -31.79 -1.03 -11.36
C PHE A 147 -30.36 -1.54 -11.17
N ALA A 148 -30.04 -2.75 -11.62
CA ALA A 148 -28.66 -3.22 -11.66
C ALA A 148 -27.79 -2.39 -12.62
N ARG A 149 -28.31 -2.04 -13.80
CA ARG A 149 -27.64 -1.09 -14.71
C ARG A 149 -27.47 0.27 -14.04
N LYS A 150 -28.53 0.77 -13.38
CA LYS A 150 -28.43 2.06 -12.68
C LYS A 150 -27.41 2.02 -11.55
N GLU A 151 -27.34 0.93 -10.79
CA GLU A 151 -26.32 0.75 -9.75
C GLU A 151 -24.91 0.78 -10.35
N LEU A 152 -24.67 0.09 -11.47
CA LEU A 152 -23.38 0.12 -12.16
C LEU A 152 -23.00 1.53 -12.57
N GLU A 153 -23.90 2.27 -13.21
CA GLU A 153 -23.66 3.66 -13.62
C GLU A 153 -23.22 4.54 -12.44
N VAL A 154 -23.98 4.50 -11.33
CA VAL A 154 -23.68 5.26 -10.11
C VAL A 154 -22.31 4.87 -9.55
N LEU A 155 -22.00 3.57 -9.49
CA LEU A 155 -20.71 3.10 -9.00
C LEU A 155 -19.54 3.54 -9.90
N MET A 156 -19.72 3.51 -11.22
CA MET A 156 -18.69 3.97 -12.16
C MET A 156 -18.46 5.48 -12.06
N GLU A 157 -19.52 6.28 -11.89
CA GLU A 157 -19.42 7.72 -11.65
C GLU A 157 -18.68 8.03 -10.34
N GLN A 158 -19.02 7.34 -9.25
CA GLN A 158 -18.32 7.48 -7.96
C GLN A 158 -16.85 7.07 -8.06
N TYR A 159 -16.55 5.99 -8.79
CA TYR A 159 -15.19 5.55 -9.03
C TYR A 159 -14.38 6.64 -9.77
N ASP A 160 -14.96 7.20 -10.83
CA ASP A 160 -14.29 8.22 -11.64
C ASP A 160 -14.06 9.51 -10.84
N LEU A 161 -15.04 9.93 -10.02
CA LEU A 161 -14.92 11.07 -9.12
C LEU A 161 -13.77 10.89 -8.14
N TYR A 162 -13.74 9.78 -7.38
CA TYR A 162 -12.70 9.57 -6.38
C TYR A 162 -11.32 9.35 -7.01
N ASN A 163 -11.26 8.75 -8.20
CA ASN A 163 -10.00 8.59 -8.92
C ASN A 163 -9.48 9.94 -9.44
N LYS A 164 -10.36 10.87 -9.83
CA LYS A 164 -10.00 12.24 -10.18
C LYS A 164 -9.45 12.99 -8.96
N GLN A 165 -10.21 13.00 -7.85
CA GLN A 165 -9.82 13.65 -6.61
C GLN A 165 -8.49 13.10 -6.06
N LEU A 166 -8.26 11.78 -6.17
CA LEU A 166 -7.00 11.17 -5.75
C LEU A 166 -5.81 11.66 -6.57
N LYS A 167 -5.98 11.86 -7.88
CA LYS A 167 -4.92 12.38 -8.74
C LYS A 167 -4.61 13.84 -8.47
N GLU A 168 -5.65 14.66 -8.29
CA GLU A 168 -5.50 16.08 -7.92
C GLU A 168 -4.75 16.20 -6.59
N LEU A 169 -5.15 15.41 -5.59
CA LEU A 169 -4.47 15.37 -4.30
C LEU A 169 -3.03 14.84 -4.39
N ASP A 170 -2.76 13.85 -5.24
CA ASP A 170 -1.39 13.34 -5.44
C ASP A 170 -0.48 14.44 -6.02
N THR A 171 -0.98 15.30 -6.91
CA THR A 171 -0.26 16.48 -7.44
C THR A 171 -0.06 17.56 -6.36
N GLU A 172 -1.07 17.84 -5.54
CA GLU A 172 -0.93 18.79 -4.42
C GLU A 172 0.10 18.31 -3.39
N LEU A 173 0.07 17.02 -3.03
CA LEU A 173 1.03 16.41 -2.12
C LEU A 173 2.45 16.45 -2.68
N GLU A 174 2.62 16.23 -3.98
CA GLU A 174 3.91 16.35 -4.66
C GLU A 174 4.47 17.77 -4.50
N ALA A 175 3.69 18.81 -4.85
CA ALA A 175 4.12 20.20 -4.71
C ALA A 175 4.56 20.56 -3.28
N VAL A 176 3.85 20.06 -2.26
CA VAL A 176 4.23 20.26 -0.85
C VAL A 176 5.54 19.55 -0.52
N VAL A 177 5.74 18.32 -1.01
CA VAL A 177 6.97 17.55 -0.78
C VAL A 177 8.19 18.21 -1.40
N GLU A 178 8.06 18.84 -2.56
CA GLU A 178 9.19 19.51 -3.24
C GLU A 178 9.79 20.65 -2.40
N THR A 179 9.01 21.26 -1.51
CA THR A 179 9.48 22.31 -0.60
C THR A 179 10.37 21.78 0.54
N ILE A 180 10.40 20.46 0.76
CA ILE A 180 11.09 19.86 1.91
C ILE A 180 12.55 19.54 1.56
N PRO A 181 13.52 19.97 2.38
CA PRO A 181 14.92 19.63 2.20
C PRO A 181 15.14 18.11 2.16
N GLY A 182 15.90 17.64 1.16
CA GLY A 182 16.21 16.22 0.99
C GLY A 182 15.13 15.42 0.26
N ALA A 183 13.95 15.98 -0.01
CA ALA A 183 12.86 15.27 -0.68
C ALA A 183 13.18 14.94 -2.15
N GLN A 184 13.74 15.90 -2.89
CA GLN A 184 14.16 15.71 -4.28
C GLN A 184 15.19 14.57 -4.42
N GLN A 185 16.17 14.53 -3.51
CA GLN A 185 17.18 13.47 -3.46
C GLN A 185 16.57 12.10 -3.12
N MET A 186 15.51 12.04 -2.30
CA MET A 186 14.78 10.80 -2.03
C MET A 186 13.98 10.33 -3.23
N MET A 187 13.38 11.26 -4.01
CA MET A 187 12.65 10.95 -5.24
C MET A 187 13.57 10.49 -6.37
N GLY A 188 14.85 10.89 -6.34
CA GLY A 188 15.88 10.39 -7.26
C GLY A 188 16.25 8.91 -7.06
N ILE A 189 15.72 8.23 -6.04
CA ILE A 189 15.89 6.78 -5.89
C ILE A 189 14.92 6.07 -6.84
N ASP A 190 15.44 5.33 -7.81
CA ASP A 190 14.63 4.52 -8.71
C ASP A 190 13.63 3.63 -7.96
N GLY A 191 12.34 3.90 -8.15
CA GLY A 191 11.24 3.20 -7.49
C GLY A 191 10.59 3.95 -6.31
N LEU A 192 11.08 5.14 -5.94
CA LEU A 192 10.46 6.05 -4.97
C LEU A 192 9.84 7.27 -5.66
N GLY A 193 8.51 7.27 -5.78
CA GLY A 193 7.77 8.44 -6.28
C GLY A 193 7.40 9.45 -5.18
N ALA A 194 7.00 10.66 -5.58
CA ALA A 194 6.61 11.76 -4.71
C ALA A 194 5.62 11.36 -3.61
N VAL A 195 4.58 10.61 -3.97
CA VAL A 195 3.57 10.09 -3.03
C VAL A 195 4.19 9.26 -1.90
N THR A 196 5.19 8.43 -2.21
CA THR A 196 5.84 7.58 -1.20
C THR A 196 6.68 8.42 -0.25
N VAL A 197 7.34 9.45 -0.77
CA VAL A 197 8.11 10.42 0.03
C VAL A 197 7.16 11.28 0.89
N ALA A 198 6.00 11.69 0.36
CA ALA A 198 4.94 12.36 1.10
C ALA A 198 4.46 11.52 2.29
N LEU A 199 4.14 10.25 2.05
CA LEU A 199 3.76 9.27 3.08
C LEU A 199 4.84 9.10 4.16
N PHE A 200 6.11 9.15 3.77
CA PHE A 200 7.23 9.08 4.71
C PHE A 200 7.28 10.32 5.60
N PHE A 201 7.26 11.53 5.03
CA PHE A 201 7.32 12.78 5.80
C PHE A 201 6.05 13.07 6.62
N ALA A 202 4.86 12.70 6.13
CA ALA A 202 3.60 12.78 6.88
C ALA A 202 3.65 11.96 8.19
N GLU A 203 4.34 10.82 8.15
CA GLU A 203 4.52 9.99 9.31
C GLU A 203 5.70 10.45 10.15
N VAL A 204 6.89 10.63 9.58
CA VAL A 204 8.12 10.93 10.33
C VAL A 204 8.17 12.38 10.82
N GLY A 205 7.78 13.33 9.98
CA GLY A 205 7.97 14.75 10.20
C GLY A 205 9.41 15.19 9.89
N ASP A 206 9.82 16.27 10.56
CA ASP A 206 11.16 16.82 10.43
C ASP A 206 12.25 15.83 10.89
N LEU A 207 13.18 15.53 9.99
CA LEU A 207 14.30 14.64 10.25
C LEU A 207 15.36 15.24 11.20
N SER A 208 15.41 16.57 11.34
CA SER A 208 16.33 17.27 12.25
C SER A 208 16.12 16.87 13.72
N LYS A 209 14.87 16.50 14.07
CA LYS A 209 14.48 16.07 15.42
C LYS A 209 15.02 14.69 15.81
N TYR A 210 15.65 13.98 14.86
CA TYR A 210 16.18 12.64 15.08
C TYR A 210 17.72 12.69 15.11
N SER A 211 18.29 12.12 16.18
CA SER A 211 19.74 12.01 16.34
C SER A 211 20.28 10.74 15.68
N HIS A 212 19.50 9.66 15.67
CA HIS A 212 19.94 8.35 15.20
C HIS A 212 18.85 7.63 14.38
N PRO A 213 19.18 6.97 13.26
CA PRO A 213 18.18 6.31 12.40
C PRO A 213 17.43 5.17 13.10
N GLN A 214 18.01 4.60 14.17
CA GLN A 214 17.33 3.58 14.98
C GLN A 214 16.06 4.12 15.65
N GLN A 215 15.97 5.43 15.92
CA GLN A 215 14.75 6.06 16.44
C GLN A 215 13.61 5.94 15.42
N LEU A 216 13.90 6.10 14.13
CA LEU A 216 12.93 5.92 13.06
C LEU A 216 12.54 4.44 12.88
N VAL A 217 13.49 3.50 13.03
CA VAL A 217 13.19 2.06 12.99
C VAL A 217 12.25 1.67 14.15
N ASN A 218 12.48 2.23 15.34
CA ASN A 218 11.62 2.08 16.50
C ASN A 218 10.25 2.73 16.28
N LEU A 219 10.22 3.94 15.67
CA LEU A 219 8.99 4.65 15.32
C LEU A 219 8.14 3.89 14.33
N ALA A 220 8.76 3.24 13.34
CA ALA A 220 8.08 2.31 12.45
C ALA A 220 7.68 1.03 13.20
N GLY A 221 8.32 0.65 14.31
CA GLY A 221 8.06 -0.60 15.01
C GLY A 221 8.60 -1.81 14.25
N LEU A 222 9.66 -1.60 13.47
CA LEU A 222 10.38 -2.62 12.72
C LEU A 222 11.50 -3.27 13.55
N SER A 223 11.78 -2.75 14.75
CA SER A 223 12.72 -3.35 15.68
C SER A 223 12.30 -4.76 16.07
N LEU A 224 13.29 -5.63 16.17
CA LEU A 224 13.12 -7.02 16.56
C LEU A 224 12.79 -7.12 18.06
N ARG A 225 11.89 -8.03 18.39
CA ARG A 225 11.52 -8.42 19.74
C ARG A 225 11.77 -9.91 19.89
N GLU A 226 12.53 -10.26 20.92
CA GLU A 226 12.63 -11.64 21.36
C GLU A 226 11.40 -12.03 22.18
N HIS A 227 10.84 -13.18 21.86
CA HIS A 227 9.81 -13.83 22.66
C HIS A 227 10.47 -14.95 23.45
N SER A 228 11.35 -14.56 24.36
CA SER A 228 11.98 -15.46 25.32
C SER A 228 11.25 -15.39 26.67
N SER A 229 10.85 -16.54 27.20
CA SER A 229 10.60 -16.70 28.64
C SER A 229 11.75 -17.54 29.21
N GLY A 230 11.96 -17.52 30.53
CA GLY A 230 13.11 -18.20 31.17
C GLY A 230 13.29 -19.68 30.78
N LYS A 231 12.24 -20.34 30.24
CA LYS A 231 12.26 -21.73 29.76
C LYS A 231 12.06 -21.90 28.23
N TYR A 232 11.75 -20.83 27.49
CA TYR A 232 11.41 -20.91 26.05
C TYR A 232 12.10 -19.82 25.25
N LYS A 233 12.91 -20.19 24.24
CA LYS A 233 13.43 -19.25 23.23
C LYS A 233 12.56 -19.29 21.98
N GLY A 234 11.61 -18.36 21.89
CA GLY A 234 10.73 -18.21 20.73
C GLY A 234 11.40 -17.50 19.56
N LYS A 235 10.77 -17.60 18.38
CA LYS A 235 11.22 -16.91 17.15
C LYS A 235 11.14 -15.40 17.32
N THR A 236 12.19 -14.69 16.94
CA THR A 236 12.24 -13.22 16.93
C THR A 236 11.22 -12.67 15.92
N ARG A 237 10.44 -11.66 16.32
CA ARG A 237 9.43 -10.98 15.48
C ARG A 237 9.58 -9.47 15.60
N ILE A 238 9.14 -8.73 14.59
CA ILE A 238 9.06 -7.27 14.72
C ILE A 238 8.07 -6.88 15.83
N THR A 239 8.35 -5.79 16.55
CA THR A 239 7.52 -5.34 17.67
C THR A 239 6.10 -4.93 17.26
N LYS A 240 5.94 -4.32 16.08
CA LYS A 240 4.70 -3.68 15.59
C LYS A 240 4.14 -2.58 16.52
N ARG A 241 4.90 -2.15 17.54
CA ARG A 241 4.49 -1.13 18.53
C ARG A 241 4.57 0.31 18.01
N GLY A 242 5.17 0.52 16.85
CA GLY A 242 5.28 1.82 16.19
C GLY A 242 4.11 2.15 15.25
N ARG A 243 4.26 3.21 14.45
CA ARG A 243 3.29 3.70 13.46
C ARG A 243 3.05 2.69 12.35
N SER A 244 1.82 2.20 12.24
CA SER A 244 1.42 1.18 11.25
C SER A 244 1.43 1.72 9.83
N ARG A 245 1.05 2.99 9.63
CA ARG A 245 1.09 3.70 8.34
C ARG A 245 2.52 3.78 7.81
N LEU A 246 3.48 4.22 8.63
CA LEU A 246 4.90 4.24 8.25
C LEU A 246 5.43 2.86 7.84
N ARG A 247 5.06 1.78 8.56
CA ARG A 247 5.44 0.42 8.11
C ARG A 247 4.83 0.05 6.78
N LYS A 248 3.55 0.38 6.59
CA LYS A 248 2.82 0.08 5.36
C LYS A 248 3.44 0.83 4.18
N SER A 249 3.75 2.11 4.32
CA SER A 249 4.37 2.91 3.26
C SER A 249 5.75 2.36 2.88
N LEU A 250 6.62 2.05 3.86
CA LEU A 250 7.92 1.42 3.59
C LEU A 250 7.79 0.07 2.88
N TYR A 251 6.81 -0.75 3.28
CA TYR A 251 6.58 -2.04 2.64
C TYR A 251 6.05 -1.89 1.21
N LEU A 252 5.19 -0.90 0.95
CA LEU A 252 4.72 -0.60 -0.40
C LEU A 252 5.84 -0.03 -1.26
N ALA A 253 6.73 0.77 -0.68
CA ALA A 253 7.91 1.32 -1.35
C ALA A 253 8.91 0.23 -1.75
N ILE A 254 9.19 -0.73 -0.86
CA ILE A 254 10.27 -1.69 -1.10
C ILE A 254 9.98 -2.70 -2.21
N ARG A 255 8.70 -2.97 -2.50
CA ARG A 255 8.30 -3.95 -3.52
C ARG A 255 8.73 -3.55 -4.94
N PRO A 256 8.36 -2.37 -5.47
CA PRO A 256 8.88 -1.91 -6.76
C PRO A 256 10.38 -1.68 -6.71
N LEU A 257 10.92 -1.23 -5.57
CA LEU A 257 12.33 -0.93 -5.41
C LEU A 257 13.21 -2.20 -5.57
N VAL A 258 12.81 -3.34 -4.98
CA VAL A 258 13.50 -4.63 -5.20
C VAL A 258 13.37 -5.15 -6.63
N ALA A 259 12.31 -4.76 -7.35
CA ALA A 259 12.10 -5.18 -8.72
C ALA A 259 12.93 -4.38 -9.73
N HIS A 260 13.11 -3.08 -9.50
CA HIS A 260 13.69 -2.15 -10.48
C HIS A 260 15.08 -1.62 -10.08
N ASN A 261 15.39 -1.49 -8.79
CA ASN A 261 16.66 -0.95 -8.33
C ASN A 261 17.72 -2.07 -8.17
N PRO A 262 18.85 -2.03 -8.91
CA PRO A 262 19.86 -3.08 -8.86
C PRO A 262 20.44 -3.32 -7.47
N ALA A 263 20.70 -2.26 -6.69
CA ALA A 263 21.30 -2.38 -5.36
C ALA A 263 20.38 -3.12 -4.37
N PHE A 264 19.08 -2.77 -4.37
CA PHE A 264 18.11 -3.44 -3.50
C PHE A 264 17.76 -4.85 -3.98
N LYS A 265 17.80 -5.10 -5.30
CA LYS A 265 17.67 -6.45 -5.87
C LYS A 265 18.83 -7.35 -5.41
N ALA A 266 20.06 -6.86 -5.47
CA ALA A 266 21.24 -7.58 -5.00
C ALA A 266 21.17 -7.85 -3.49
N LEU A 267 20.80 -6.86 -2.68
CA LEU A 267 20.57 -7.05 -1.23
C LEU A 267 19.48 -8.08 -0.94
N HIS A 268 18.37 -8.05 -1.71
CA HIS A 268 17.30 -9.03 -1.57
C HIS A 268 17.80 -10.45 -1.87
N HIS A 269 18.54 -10.61 -2.97
CA HIS A 269 19.16 -11.86 -3.37
C HIS A 269 20.07 -12.38 -2.26
N TYR A 270 21.04 -11.56 -1.81
CA TYR A 270 21.95 -11.91 -0.73
C TYR A 270 21.23 -12.33 0.56
N TYR A 271 20.24 -11.56 1.03
CA TYR A 271 19.50 -11.92 2.26
C TYR A 271 18.75 -13.25 2.16
N THR A 272 18.33 -13.64 0.96
CA THR A 272 17.62 -14.91 0.74
C THR A 272 18.54 -16.10 0.45
N LYS A 273 19.78 -15.84 -0.04
CA LYS A 273 20.74 -16.86 -0.49
C LYS A 273 21.98 -16.99 0.38
N ARG A 274 22.16 -16.11 1.38
CA ARG A 274 23.32 -16.16 2.29
C ARG A 274 23.46 -17.53 2.96
N PRO A 275 24.70 -18.01 3.17
CA PRO A 275 24.96 -19.34 3.72
C PRO A 275 24.44 -19.47 5.16
N GLU A 276 24.60 -18.41 5.96
CA GLU A 276 24.13 -18.40 7.34
C GLU A 276 22.73 -17.80 7.49
N ARG A 277 21.80 -18.58 8.04
CA ARG A 277 20.45 -18.15 8.41
C ARG A 277 19.74 -17.38 7.27
N PRO A 278 19.53 -18.00 6.09
CA PRO A 278 18.86 -17.33 4.98
C PRO A 278 17.47 -16.85 5.39
N LEU A 279 17.13 -15.62 4.98
CA LEU A 279 15.83 -15.04 5.27
C LEU A 279 14.79 -15.52 4.27
N LYS A 280 13.56 -15.79 4.74
CA LYS A 280 12.42 -15.98 3.84
C LYS A 280 12.16 -14.70 3.05
N LYS A 281 11.54 -14.80 1.87
CA LYS A 281 11.20 -13.65 0.99
C LYS A 281 10.60 -12.47 1.77
N GLN A 282 9.57 -12.72 2.57
CA GLN A 282 8.92 -11.67 3.38
C GLN A 282 9.83 -11.10 4.49
N GLN A 283 10.70 -11.91 5.10
CA GLN A 283 11.64 -11.43 6.11
C GLN A 283 12.72 -10.55 5.49
N SER A 284 13.19 -10.89 4.28
CA SER A 284 14.12 -10.05 3.51
C SER A 284 13.49 -8.69 3.19
N LEU A 285 12.24 -8.63 2.71
CA LEU A 285 11.56 -7.35 2.45
C LEU A 285 11.45 -6.47 3.71
N ILE A 286 11.16 -7.06 4.87
CA ILE A 286 11.10 -6.31 6.14
C ILE A 286 12.50 -5.81 6.57
N ALA A 287 13.55 -6.62 6.39
CA ALA A 287 14.92 -6.19 6.64
C ALA A 287 15.33 -5.03 5.71
N LEU A 288 14.92 -5.10 4.45
CA LEU A 288 15.13 -4.03 3.47
C LEU A 288 14.33 -2.77 3.80
N CYS A 289 13.14 -2.86 4.41
CA CYS A 289 12.44 -1.68 4.95
C CYS A 289 13.28 -0.96 6.01
N CYS A 290 13.96 -1.70 6.89
CA CYS A 290 14.87 -1.11 7.88
C CYS A 290 16.09 -0.45 7.21
N LYS A 291 16.64 -1.07 6.17
CA LYS A 291 17.77 -0.51 5.41
C LYS A 291 17.35 0.75 4.66
N LEU A 292 16.21 0.72 3.97
CA LEU A 292 15.63 1.87 3.26
C LEU A 292 15.41 3.05 4.20
N LEU A 293 14.84 2.82 5.38
CA LEU A 293 14.61 3.88 6.36
C LEU A 293 15.92 4.53 6.83
N ARG A 294 17.01 3.77 6.95
CA ARG A 294 18.35 4.31 7.25
C ARG A 294 18.90 5.15 6.09
N VAL A 295 18.66 4.73 4.85
CA VAL A 295 19.03 5.48 3.64
C VAL A 295 18.27 6.81 3.58
N LEU A 296 16.95 6.78 3.74
CA LEU A 296 16.13 7.99 3.75
C LEU A 296 16.58 8.96 4.85
N TYR A 297 16.88 8.46 6.05
CA TYR A 297 17.44 9.30 7.12
C TYR A 297 18.77 9.95 6.72
N ALA A 298 19.68 9.19 6.11
CA ALA A 298 20.99 9.70 5.69
C ALA A 298 20.85 10.77 4.60
N ILE A 299 20.03 10.51 3.58
CA ILE A 299 19.74 11.44 2.48
C ILE A 299 19.08 12.70 3.02
N GLY A 300 18.04 12.58 3.84
CA GLY A 300 17.33 13.74 4.35
C GLY A 300 18.14 14.60 5.32
N LYS A 301 19.16 14.04 6.00
CA LYS A 301 20.03 14.80 6.89
C LYS A 301 21.24 15.43 6.20
N LYS A 302 21.75 14.78 5.14
CA LYS A 302 22.94 15.24 4.40
C LYS A 302 22.62 15.92 3.07
N SER A 303 21.37 15.88 2.63
CA SER A 303 20.91 16.33 1.31
C SER A 303 21.77 15.79 0.16
N CYS A 304 22.23 14.55 0.28
CA CYS A 304 23.11 13.90 -0.70
C CYS A 304 22.32 13.01 -1.66
N GLU A 305 22.82 12.85 -2.89
CA GLU A 305 22.24 11.91 -3.86
C GLU A 305 22.35 10.46 -3.39
N PHE A 306 21.44 9.64 -3.89
CA PHE A 306 21.46 8.21 -3.62
C PHE A 306 22.59 7.52 -4.37
N ASP A 307 23.44 6.83 -3.62
CA ASP A 307 24.51 6.02 -4.18
C ASP A 307 24.32 4.55 -3.79
N GLY A 308 23.95 3.74 -4.77
CA GLY A 308 23.72 2.31 -4.61
C GLY A 308 25.00 1.52 -4.29
N SER A 309 26.18 2.02 -4.66
CA SER A 309 27.45 1.34 -4.40
C SER A 309 27.76 1.25 -2.91
N LYS A 310 27.54 2.35 -2.16
CA LYS A 310 27.69 2.43 -0.70
C LYS A 310 26.78 1.46 0.05
N LEU A 311 25.64 1.08 -0.53
CA LEU A 311 24.77 0.07 0.05
C LEU A 311 25.37 -1.34 -0.07
N LEU A 312 26.04 -1.60 -1.18
CA LEU A 312 26.64 -2.87 -1.54
C LEU A 312 28.02 -3.10 -0.90
N GLU A 313 28.75 -2.03 -0.56
CA GLU A 313 30.02 -2.11 0.20
C GLU A 313 29.89 -2.87 1.52
N SER A 314 28.70 -2.86 2.12
CA SER A 314 28.40 -3.60 3.36
C SER A 314 28.20 -5.11 3.16
N LEU A 315 28.26 -5.61 1.92
CA LEU A 315 28.13 -7.03 1.57
C LEU A 315 29.51 -7.69 1.37
N PRO A 316 29.68 -8.98 1.74
CA PRO A 316 30.87 -9.74 1.38
C PRO A 316 31.06 -9.76 -0.15
N LYS A 317 32.29 -9.48 -0.63
CA LYS A 317 32.60 -9.33 -2.07
C LYS A 317 32.16 -10.51 -2.95
N GLU A 318 32.14 -11.72 -2.40
CA GLU A 318 31.71 -12.96 -3.04
C GLU A 318 30.22 -12.98 -3.45
N SER A 319 29.39 -12.14 -2.82
CA SER A 319 27.94 -12.10 -3.06
C SER A 319 27.49 -11.16 -4.18
N LEU A 320 28.39 -10.38 -4.76
CA LEU A 320 28.11 -9.38 -5.79
C LEU A 320 28.20 -9.91 -7.23
N GLN A 321 28.73 -11.12 -7.43
CA GLN A 321 28.99 -11.70 -8.75
C GLN A 321 27.78 -12.41 -9.39
N VAL A 322 26.62 -12.48 -8.73
CA VAL A 322 25.47 -13.31 -9.17
C VAL A 322 24.12 -12.55 -9.18
N ALA A 323 24.13 -11.21 -9.15
CA ALA A 323 22.93 -10.36 -9.07
C ALA A 323 22.41 -9.87 -10.44
#